data_AF-A0A927ULU3-F1
#
_entry.id   AF-A0A927ULU3-F1
#
_cell.length_a   1.000
_cell.length_b   1.000
_cell.length_c   1.000
_cell.angle_alpha   90.00
_cell.angle_beta   90.00
_cell.angle_gamma   90.00
#
_symmetry.space_group_name_H-M   'P 1'
#
loop_
_entity.id
_entity.type
_entity.pdbx_description
1 polymer ?
#
loop_
_entity_poly.entity_id
_entity_poly.type
_entity_poly.pdbx_seq_one_letter_code
_entity_poly.pdbx_strand_id
1 'polypeptide(L)'
;MKNNQKQYIEYVMRFAKANKIHIWLSGSFLNGTATEFSDVDISVFCNTEDLKTLIYGYGNPIYISFTHKPLGILIVIYEDGVAVDLEVIDKIEIADSEFFHTDNIKSYDYYRNEKVCTEFSLRDDMKYQMSRLFHRSLIKYLSGKQDMGVSIANEVAIFNNCNILIDEAGYRKGVIELLKAFNEQYQLPIEYLGILYELIEKLN
;
A
#
# COMPACT_ATOMS: atom_id res chain seq x y z
N MET A 1 -7.08 6.73 12.11
CA MET A 1 -5.92 7.16 11.30
C MET A 1 -5.26 8.43 11.84
N LYS A 2 -3.98 8.30 12.17
CA LYS A 2 -3.09 9.41 12.50
C LYS A 2 -2.36 9.75 11.20
N ASN A 3 -2.41 10.99 10.74
CA ASN A 3 -1.81 11.46 9.48
C ASN A 3 -0.26 11.37 9.57
N ASN A 4 0.26 10.14 9.50
CA ASN A 4 1.62 9.76 9.85
C ASN A 4 2.49 9.51 8.60
N GLN A 5 1.96 9.68 7.40
CA GLN A 5 2.71 9.51 6.15
C GLN A 5 3.94 10.42 6.10
N LYS A 6 3.85 11.64 6.64
CA LYS A 6 5.02 12.53 6.76
C LYS A 6 6.11 11.96 7.67
N GLN A 7 5.73 11.34 8.80
CA GLN A 7 6.68 10.69 9.70
C GLN A 7 7.34 9.49 9.03
N TYR A 8 6.57 8.72 8.23
CA TYR A 8 7.11 7.65 7.40
C TYR A 8 8.13 8.16 6.39
N ILE A 9 7.81 9.22 5.64
CA ILE A 9 8.73 9.81 4.66
C ILE A 9 10.00 10.33 5.34
N GLU A 10 9.89 11.01 6.49
CA GLU A 10 11.05 11.46 7.28
C GLU A 10 11.92 10.28 7.75
N TYR A 11 11.29 9.17 8.17
CA TYR A 11 11.99 7.94 8.50
C TYR A 11 12.77 7.39 7.29
N VAL A 12 12.11 7.26 6.13
CA VAL A 12 12.73 6.77 4.89
C VAL A 12 13.90 7.66 4.46
N MET A 13 13.76 8.99 4.53
CA MET A 13 14.82 9.94 4.23
C MET A 13 16.05 9.74 5.13
N ARG A 14 15.85 9.55 6.44
CA ARG A 14 16.94 9.27 7.38
C ARG A 14 17.57 7.91 7.12
N PHE A 15 16.75 6.90 6.85
CA PHE A 15 17.19 5.55 6.56
C PHE A 15 18.08 5.49 5.30
N ALA A 16 17.65 6.13 4.21
CA ALA A 16 18.40 6.22 2.97
C ALA A 16 19.81 6.81 3.19
N LYS A 17 19.89 7.94 3.91
CA LYS A 17 21.16 8.61 4.19
C LYS A 17 22.07 7.81 5.13
N ALA A 18 21.53 7.24 6.19
CA ALA A 18 22.31 6.50 7.20
C ALA A 18 22.90 5.21 6.61
N ASN A 19 22.16 4.52 5.75
CA ASN A 19 22.54 3.23 5.19
C ASN A 19 23.13 3.34 3.78
N LYS A 20 23.21 4.54 3.19
CA LYS A 20 23.68 4.78 1.82
C LYS A 20 22.89 3.96 0.78
N ILE A 21 21.57 3.97 0.93
CA ILE A 21 20.63 3.21 0.10
C ILE A 21 19.84 4.19 -0.76
N HIS A 22 19.74 3.90 -2.06
CA HIS A 22 18.97 4.73 -2.97
C HIS A 22 17.48 4.44 -2.85
N ILE A 23 16.71 5.48 -2.51
CA ILE A 23 15.25 5.44 -2.39
C ILE A 23 14.64 6.63 -3.15
N TRP A 24 13.63 6.36 -3.99
CA TRP A 24 12.89 7.37 -4.73
C TRP A 24 11.50 7.56 -4.14
N LEU A 25 11.14 8.80 -3.82
CA LEU A 25 9.76 9.16 -3.51
C LEU A 25 8.98 9.39 -4.80
N SER A 26 7.79 8.83 -4.90
CA SER A 26 6.94 8.91 -6.09
C SER A 26 5.50 9.30 -5.74
N GLY A 27 4.63 9.25 -6.74
CA GLY A 27 3.18 9.30 -6.53
C GLY A 27 2.67 10.64 -6.01
N SER A 28 1.64 10.58 -5.18
CA SER A 28 0.88 11.79 -4.78
C SER A 28 1.71 12.75 -3.92
N PHE A 29 2.61 12.22 -3.09
CA PHE A 29 3.50 13.02 -2.24
C PHE A 29 4.55 13.78 -3.06
N LEU A 30 5.13 13.14 -4.07
CA LEU A 30 6.05 13.81 -4.98
C LEU A 30 5.36 14.96 -5.75
N ASN A 31 4.14 14.72 -6.22
CA ASN A 31 3.41 15.67 -7.07
C ASN A 31 2.67 16.77 -6.28
N GLY A 32 2.74 16.76 -4.94
CA GLY A 32 2.03 17.74 -4.10
C GLY A 32 0.50 17.60 -4.12
N THR A 33 -0.02 16.43 -4.52
CA THR A 33 -1.46 16.15 -4.60
C THR A 33 -1.93 15.15 -3.53
N ALA A 34 -1.08 14.86 -2.55
CA ALA A 34 -1.40 13.93 -1.47
C ALA A 34 -2.50 14.48 -0.55
N THR A 35 -3.37 13.58 -0.08
CA THR A 35 -4.35 13.84 0.97
C THR A 35 -3.96 13.07 2.24
N GLU A 36 -4.69 13.25 3.34
CA GLU A 36 -4.47 12.46 4.56
C GLU A 36 -4.72 10.95 4.39
N PHE A 37 -5.40 10.56 3.32
CA PHE A 37 -5.68 9.16 2.97
C PHE A 37 -4.77 8.64 1.85
N SER A 38 -3.78 9.42 1.42
CA SER A 38 -2.85 8.96 0.38
C SER A 38 -1.92 7.87 0.91
N ASP A 39 -1.72 6.87 0.05
CA ASP A 39 -0.61 5.93 0.06
C ASP A 39 0.72 6.65 -0.20
N VAL A 40 1.80 6.13 0.38
CA VAL A 40 3.17 6.57 0.10
C VAL A 40 3.79 5.65 -0.94
N ASP A 41 4.09 6.17 -2.12
CA ASP A 41 4.77 5.44 -3.18
C ASP A 41 6.29 5.65 -3.05
N ILE A 42 7.05 4.58 -2.81
CA ILE A 42 8.51 4.62 -2.85
C ILE A 42 9.10 3.48 -3.66
N SER A 43 10.25 3.71 -4.27
CA SER A 43 11.05 2.68 -4.92
C SER A 43 12.40 2.56 -4.21
N VAL A 44 12.86 1.34 -3.93
CA VAL A 44 14.10 1.11 -3.16
C VAL A 44 15.05 0.16 -3.89
N PHE A 45 16.33 0.54 -3.96
CA PHE A 45 17.41 -0.31 -4.43
C PHE A 45 18.30 -0.74 -3.26
N CYS A 46 18.03 -1.92 -2.69
CA CYS A 46 18.76 -2.45 -1.55
C CYS A 46 18.76 -3.99 -1.52
N ASN A 47 19.58 -4.58 -0.64
CA ASN A 47 19.54 -6.01 -0.38
C ASN A 47 18.37 -6.40 0.55
N THR A 48 18.11 -7.70 0.67
CA THR A 48 17.02 -8.26 1.48
C THR A 48 17.07 -7.85 2.96
N GLU A 49 18.25 -7.76 3.58
CA GLU A 49 18.37 -7.43 5.00
C GLU A 49 18.08 -5.94 5.27
N ASP A 50 18.56 -5.08 4.37
CA ASP A 50 18.25 -3.66 4.40
C ASP A 50 16.75 -3.40 4.13
N LEU A 51 16.16 -4.13 3.19
CA LEU A 51 14.71 -4.08 2.92
C LEU A 51 13.90 -4.46 4.17
N LYS A 52 14.33 -5.53 4.87
CA LYS A 52 13.71 -5.94 6.14
C LYS A 52 13.84 -4.85 7.19
N THR A 53 15.01 -4.24 7.32
CA THR A 53 15.26 -3.17 8.27
C THR A 53 14.44 -1.92 7.94
N LEU A 54 14.26 -1.59 6.66
CA LEU A 54 13.40 -0.50 6.19
C LEU A 54 11.93 -0.75 6.55
N ILE A 55 11.42 -1.96 6.30
CA ILE A 55 10.02 -2.30 6.54
C ILE A 55 9.72 -2.33 8.04
N TYR A 56 10.50 -3.06 8.83
CA TYR A 56 10.22 -3.27 10.26
C TYR A 56 10.82 -2.19 11.17
N GLY A 57 11.69 -1.32 10.64
CA GLY A 57 12.32 -0.25 11.42
C GLY A 57 11.45 1.00 11.60
N TYR A 58 10.42 1.19 10.76
CA TYR A 58 9.46 2.29 10.93
C TYR A 58 8.48 2.03 12.08
N GLY A 59 7.90 0.84 12.09
CA GLY A 59 6.81 0.45 12.98
C GLY A 59 6.38 -0.99 12.71
N ASN A 60 5.24 -1.37 13.27
CA ASN A 60 4.71 -2.72 13.14
C ASN A 60 3.85 -2.86 11.86
N PRO A 61 4.30 -3.60 10.83
CA PRO A 61 3.47 -3.88 9.66
C PRO A 61 2.43 -4.95 10.04
N ILE A 62 1.15 -4.60 9.89
CA ILE A 62 0.02 -5.49 10.19
C ILE A 62 -0.48 -6.24 8.95
N TYR A 63 -0.03 -5.81 7.77
CA TYR A 63 -0.39 -6.40 6.49
C TYR A 63 0.74 -6.17 5.49
N ILE A 64 1.25 -7.23 4.87
CA ILE A 64 2.25 -7.18 3.79
C ILE A 64 1.82 -8.13 2.70
N SER A 65 1.48 -7.57 1.54
CA SER A 65 1.18 -8.33 0.32
C SER A 65 1.99 -7.81 -0.87
N PHE A 66 1.71 -8.29 -2.08
CA PHE A 66 2.42 -7.87 -3.28
C PHE A 66 1.50 -7.80 -4.50
N THR A 67 1.84 -6.94 -5.45
CA THR A 67 1.09 -6.82 -6.70
C THR A 67 1.50 -7.92 -7.67
N HIS A 68 0.52 -8.46 -8.41
CA HIS A 68 0.78 -9.43 -9.48
C HIS A 68 0.89 -8.78 -10.87
N LYS A 69 0.41 -7.54 -11.02
CA LYS A 69 0.43 -6.75 -12.25
C LYS A 69 0.53 -5.26 -11.91
N PRO A 70 1.72 -4.63 -12.01
CA PRO A 70 3.03 -5.27 -12.25
C PRO A 70 3.46 -6.15 -11.07
N LEU A 71 4.41 -7.07 -11.26
CA LEU A 71 5.13 -7.72 -10.16
C LEU A 71 6.20 -6.78 -9.60
N GLY A 72 6.70 -7.05 -8.39
CA GLY A 72 7.81 -6.30 -7.78
C GLY A 72 7.43 -5.08 -6.94
N ILE A 73 6.16 -4.98 -6.51
CA ILE A 73 5.71 -3.97 -5.54
C ILE A 73 5.13 -4.69 -4.33
N LEU A 74 5.67 -4.39 -3.15
CA LEU A 74 5.13 -4.77 -1.86
C LEU A 74 4.08 -3.73 -1.43
N ILE A 75 2.96 -4.21 -0.89
CA ILE A 75 1.94 -3.37 -0.26
C ILE A 75 2.08 -3.56 1.24
N VAL A 76 2.54 -2.53 1.94
CA VAL A 76 2.78 -2.56 3.38
C VAL A 76 1.77 -1.64 4.07
N ILE A 77 1.05 -2.17 5.05
CA ILE A 77 0.14 -1.37 5.89
C ILE A 77 0.58 -1.52 7.34
N TYR A 78 0.84 -0.40 7.98
CA TYR A 78 1.28 -0.30 9.36
C TYR A 78 0.10 -0.15 10.32
N GLU A 79 0.33 -0.51 11.58
CA GLU A 79 -0.65 -0.40 12.68
C GLU A 79 -1.17 1.02 12.91
N ASP A 80 -0.42 2.05 12.50
CA ASP A 80 -0.86 3.45 12.59
C ASP A 80 -1.71 3.92 11.40
N GLY A 81 -1.93 3.04 10.41
CA GLY A 81 -2.70 3.29 9.21
C GLY A 81 -1.89 3.83 8.03
N VAL A 82 -0.56 3.97 8.15
CA VAL A 82 0.28 4.30 6.98
C VAL A 82 0.26 3.12 6.00
N ALA A 83 -0.06 3.42 4.74
CA ALA A 83 0.02 2.47 3.64
C ALA A 83 1.11 2.87 2.65
N VAL A 84 1.88 1.89 2.20
CA VAL A 84 3.06 2.09 1.37
C VAL A 84 3.01 1.13 0.18
N ASP A 85 3.13 1.69 -1.01
CA ASP A 85 3.40 0.96 -2.24
C ASP A 85 4.93 1.00 -2.44
N LEU A 86 5.59 -0.10 -2.06
CA LEU A 86 7.04 -0.24 -2.00
C LEU A 86 7.54 -1.04 -3.22
N GLU A 87 8.00 -0.34 -4.24
CA GLU A 87 8.62 -0.94 -5.42
C GLU A 87 10.06 -1.36 -5.11
N VAL A 88 10.36 -2.65 -5.24
CA VAL A 88 11.72 -3.16 -4.97
C VAL A 88 12.49 -3.30 -6.26
N ILE A 89 13.67 -2.69 -6.32
CA ILE A 89 14.52 -2.62 -7.52
C ILE A 89 15.63 -3.67 -7.40
N ASP A 90 15.83 -4.45 -8.45
CA ASP A 90 16.92 -5.43 -8.57
C ASP A 90 18.15 -4.83 -9.24
N LYS A 91 17.93 -3.97 -10.25
CA LYS A 91 18.99 -3.35 -11.04
C LYS A 91 18.58 -1.96 -11.48
N ILE A 92 19.50 -1.01 -11.33
CA ILE A 92 19.39 0.36 -11.82
C ILE A 92 20.79 0.94 -12.01
N GLU A 93 20.98 1.78 -13.03
CA GLU A 93 22.22 2.53 -13.20
C GLU A 93 22.11 3.88 -12.48
N ILE A 94 23.01 4.11 -11.52
CA ILE A 94 22.99 5.31 -10.68
C ILE A 94 24.34 6.03 -10.82
N ALA A 95 24.29 7.30 -11.23
CA ALA A 95 25.45 8.18 -11.24
C ALA A 95 25.42 9.21 -10.09
N ASP A 96 24.31 9.26 -9.33
CA ASP A 96 24.08 10.23 -8.28
C ASP A 96 24.77 9.86 -6.95
N SER A 97 25.21 10.88 -6.23
CA SER A 97 25.75 10.80 -4.87
C SER A 97 24.69 10.97 -3.78
N GLU A 98 23.49 11.46 -4.11
CA GLU A 98 22.36 11.50 -3.19
C GLU A 98 21.70 10.12 -3.04
N PHE A 99 21.23 9.82 -1.83
CA PHE A 99 20.60 8.54 -1.50
C PHE A 99 19.08 8.63 -1.42
N PHE A 100 18.52 9.83 -1.26
CA PHE A 100 17.07 10.04 -1.27
C PHE A 100 16.70 10.95 -2.43
N HIS A 101 15.86 10.43 -3.32
CA HIS A 101 15.58 10.99 -4.64
C HIS A 101 14.15 11.53 -4.71
N THR A 102 13.99 12.69 -5.33
CA THR A 102 12.70 13.34 -5.57
C THR A 102 12.45 13.61 -7.05
N ASP A 103 13.27 13.03 -7.92
CA ASP A 103 13.01 12.91 -9.33
C ASP A 103 12.27 11.60 -9.62
N ASN A 104 11.63 11.54 -10.79
CA ASN A 104 10.80 10.40 -11.16
C ASN A 104 11.69 9.22 -11.56
N ILE A 105 11.62 8.11 -10.80
CA ILE A 105 12.38 6.88 -11.09
C ILE A 105 12.15 6.34 -12.50
N LYS A 106 11.00 6.63 -13.12
CA LYS A 106 10.71 6.25 -14.52
C LYS A 106 11.62 6.91 -15.55
N SER A 107 12.45 7.86 -15.11
CA SER A 107 13.50 8.48 -15.95
C SER A 107 14.75 7.59 -16.05
N TYR A 108 14.86 6.54 -15.24
CA TYR A 108 15.96 5.58 -15.23
C TYR A 108 15.56 4.28 -15.91
N ASP A 109 16.56 3.58 -16.47
CA ASP A 109 16.39 2.18 -16.84
C ASP A 109 16.60 1.31 -15.60
N TYR A 110 15.53 0.64 -15.16
CA TYR A 110 15.55 -0.20 -13.96
C TYR A 110 14.69 -1.45 -14.10
N TYR A 111 15.04 -2.46 -13.31
CA TYR A 111 14.37 -3.75 -13.25
C TYR A 111 13.87 -3.99 -11.83
N ARG A 112 12.63 -4.48 -11.70
CA ARG A 112 12.05 -4.80 -10.39
C ARG A 112 12.55 -6.15 -9.89
N ASN A 113 12.72 -6.25 -8.57
CA ASN A 113 12.96 -7.51 -7.89
C ASN A 113 11.63 -8.20 -7.59
N GLU A 114 11.14 -8.97 -8.55
CA GLU A 114 9.86 -9.67 -8.42
C GLU A 114 9.94 -10.79 -7.36
N LYS A 115 11.10 -11.46 -7.27
CA LYS A 115 11.31 -12.62 -6.38
C LYS A 115 11.23 -12.22 -4.91
N VAL A 116 11.94 -11.16 -4.50
CA VAL A 116 11.98 -10.75 -3.09
C VAL A 116 10.58 -10.36 -2.58
N CYS A 117 9.73 -9.81 -3.44
CA CYS A 117 8.36 -9.44 -3.05
C CYS A 117 7.52 -10.66 -2.66
N THR A 118 7.71 -11.80 -3.32
CA THR A 118 7.03 -13.05 -2.93
C THR A 118 7.52 -13.57 -1.58
N GLU A 119 8.83 -13.46 -1.30
CA GLU A 119 9.45 -13.91 -0.04
C GLU A 119 9.04 -13.06 1.18
N PHE A 120 8.75 -11.77 0.98
CA PHE A 120 8.30 -10.85 2.04
C PHE A 120 6.80 -10.86 2.30
N SER A 121 6.01 -11.42 1.39
CA SER A 121 4.57 -11.49 1.58
C SER A 121 4.22 -12.33 2.81
N LEU A 122 3.30 -11.85 3.65
CA LEU A 122 2.87 -12.63 4.81
C LEU A 122 2.13 -13.90 4.36
N ARG A 123 1.38 -13.79 3.26
CA ARG A 123 0.61 -14.86 2.64
C ARG A 123 0.52 -14.66 1.14
N ASP A 124 0.73 -15.75 0.40
CA ASP A 124 0.51 -15.79 -1.05
C ASP A 124 -0.72 -16.64 -1.38
N ASP A 125 -1.90 -16.13 -1.01
CA ASP A 125 -3.17 -16.70 -1.40
C ASP A 125 -4.12 -15.63 -1.95
N MET A 126 -4.93 -16.00 -2.94
CA MET A 126 -5.79 -15.05 -3.64
C MET A 126 -6.73 -14.28 -2.72
N LYS A 127 -7.15 -14.87 -1.59
CA LYS A 127 -8.08 -14.22 -0.65
C LYS A 127 -7.35 -13.15 0.15
N TYR A 128 -6.16 -13.48 0.64
CA TYR A 128 -5.29 -12.51 1.27
C TYR A 128 -4.95 -11.38 0.29
N GLN A 129 -4.57 -11.69 -0.94
CA GLN A 129 -4.32 -10.67 -1.95
C GLN A 129 -5.58 -9.82 -2.18
N MET A 130 -6.76 -10.41 -2.33
CA MET A 130 -8.00 -9.67 -2.55
C MET A 130 -8.34 -8.73 -1.40
N SER A 131 -8.02 -9.09 -0.15
CA SER A 131 -8.39 -8.26 1.00
C SER A 131 -7.75 -6.87 0.98
N ARG A 132 -6.55 -6.70 0.39
CA ARG A 132 -5.91 -5.38 0.23
C ARG A 132 -6.79 -4.38 -0.52
N LEU A 133 -7.68 -4.86 -1.38
CA LEU A 133 -8.56 -4.02 -2.17
C LEU A 133 -9.59 -3.31 -1.29
N PHE A 134 -9.96 -3.82 -0.12
CA PHE A 134 -10.78 -3.05 0.83
C PHE A 134 -10.07 -1.76 1.24
N HIS A 135 -8.81 -1.87 1.68
CA HIS A 135 -8.02 -0.71 2.06
C HIS A 135 -7.88 0.27 0.89
N ARG A 136 -7.47 -0.24 -0.29
CA ARG A 136 -7.31 0.58 -1.51
C ARG A 136 -8.61 1.28 -1.90
N SER A 137 -9.74 0.57 -1.87
CA SER A 137 -11.06 1.11 -2.15
C SER A 137 -11.39 2.28 -1.22
N LEU A 138 -11.26 2.07 0.08
CA LEU A 138 -11.55 3.06 1.12
C LEU A 138 -10.69 4.31 0.96
N ILE A 139 -9.37 4.16 0.82
CA ILE A 139 -8.48 5.32 0.71
C ILE A 139 -8.68 6.10 -0.59
N LYS A 140 -8.97 5.44 -1.72
CA LYS A 140 -9.26 6.14 -2.98
C LYS A 140 -10.58 6.90 -2.88
N TYR A 141 -11.61 6.30 -2.29
CA TYR A 141 -12.89 6.98 -2.04
C TYR A 141 -12.72 8.21 -1.14
N LEU A 142 -12.06 8.05 0.01
CA LEU A 142 -11.79 9.13 0.97
C LEU A 142 -10.87 10.23 0.40
N SER A 143 -10.01 9.90 -0.56
CA SER A 143 -9.19 10.87 -1.29
C SER A 143 -9.94 11.60 -2.43
N GLY A 144 -11.27 11.49 -2.51
CA GLY A 144 -12.10 12.13 -3.54
C GLY A 144 -12.11 11.42 -4.89
N LYS A 145 -11.58 10.20 -5.01
CA LYS A 145 -11.63 9.38 -6.22
C LYS A 145 -12.73 8.32 -6.08
N GLN A 146 -13.95 8.79 -5.85
CA GLN A 146 -15.10 7.96 -5.45
C GLN A 146 -15.44 6.85 -6.46
N ASP A 147 -15.52 7.16 -7.75
CA ASP A 147 -15.75 6.17 -8.82
C ASP A 147 -14.75 5.02 -8.78
N MET A 148 -13.47 5.34 -8.54
CA MET A 148 -12.42 4.33 -8.46
C MET A 148 -12.53 3.51 -7.17
N GLY A 149 -12.88 4.14 -6.04
CA GLY A 149 -13.20 3.41 -4.81
C GLY A 149 -14.34 2.41 -5.04
N VAL A 150 -15.46 2.88 -5.58
CA VAL A 150 -16.62 2.03 -5.92
C VAL A 150 -16.25 0.89 -6.86
N SER A 151 -15.49 1.16 -7.93
CA SER A 151 -15.03 0.13 -8.86
C SER A 151 -14.23 -0.96 -8.16
N ILE A 152 -13.28 -0.58 -7.29
CA ILE A 152 -12.43 -1.53 -6.56
C ILE A 152 -13.26 -2.35 -5.56
N ALA A 153 -14.23 -1.75 -4.86
CA ALA A 153 -15.11 -2.49 -3.97
C ALA A 153 -15.93 -3.56 -4.74
N ASN A 154 -16.41 -3.22 -5.93
CA ASN A 154 -17.14 -4.16 -6.79
C ASN A 154 -16.25 -5.30 -7.30
N GLU A 155 -14.94 -5.09 -7.52
CA GLU A 155 -14.00 -6.18 -7.82
C GLU A 155 -13.98 -7.22 -6.69
N VAL A 156 -13.99 -6.77 -5.43
CA VAL A 156 -14.05 -7.65 -4.26
C VAL A 156 -15.40 -8.35 -4.17
N ALA A 157 -16.51 -7.67 -4.46
CA ALA A 157 -17.85 -8.26 -4.47
C ALA A 157 -17.95 -9.41 -5.50
N ILE A 158 -17.43 -9.18 -6.72
CA ILE A 158 -17.36 -10.20 -7.78
C ILE A 158 -16.53 -11.39 -7.31
N PHE A 159 -15.36 -11.16 -6.74
CA PHE A 159 -14.51 -12.24 -6.22
C PHE A 159 -15.20 -13.06 -5.13
N ASN A 160 -15.92 -12.38 -4.23
CA ASN A 160 -16.63 -13.04 -3.13
C ASN A 160 -17.93 -13.73 -3.57
N ASN A 161 -18.27 -13.68 -4.87
CA ASN A 161 -19.57 -14.10 -5.41
C ASN A 161 -20.76 -13.49 -4.65
N CYS A 162 -20.61 -12.23 -4.22
CA CYS A 162 -21.68 -11.49 -3.55
C CYS A 162 -22.50 -10.72 -4.58
N ASN A 163 -23.83 -10.82 -4.50
CA ASN A 163 -24.76 -9.99 -5.28
C ASN A 163 -24.90 -8.55 -4.70
N ILE A 164 -23.85 -8.05 -4.05
CA ILE A 164 -23.82 -6.70 -3.49
C ILE A 164 -23.34 -5.78 -4.60
N LEU A 165 -24.25 -4.96 -5.14
CA LEU A 165 -23.89 -3.88 -6.05
C LEU A 165 -23.61 -2.63 -5.23
N ILE A 166 -22.37 -2.15 -5.28
CA ILE A 166 -21.96 -0.94 -4.58
C ILE A 166 -21.99 0.21 -5.59
N ASP A 167 -22.71 1.27 -5.28
CA ASP A 167 -22.65 2.55 -5.96
C ASP A 167 -22.13 3.64 -5.01
N GLU A 168 -21.95 4.87 -5.52
CA GLU A 168 -21.44 5.97 -4.71
C GLU A 168 -22.39 6.33 -3.56
N ALA A 169 -23.70 6.39 -3.81
CA ALA A 169 -24.71 6.76 -2.82
C ALA A 169 -24.81 5.75 -1.66
N GLY A 170 -24.59 4.47 -1.94
CA GLY A 170 -24.63 3.36 -0.99
C GLY A 170 -23.25 2.91 -0.51
N TYR A 171 -22.16 3.60 -0.87
CA TYR A 171 -20.80 3.09 -0.72
C TYR A 171 -20.49 2.60 0.70
N ARG A 172 -20.76 3.44 1.72
CA ARG A 172 -20.49 3.11 3.12
C ARG A 172 -21.23 1.85 3.58
N LYS A 173 -22.52 1.74 3.26
CA LYS A 173 -23.32 0.57 3.63
C LYS A 173 -22.83 -0.68 2.87
N GLY A 174 -22.61 -0.53 1.56
CA GLY A 174 -22.16 -1.61 0.69
C GLY A 174 -20.80 -2.19 1.11
N VAL A 175 -19.81 -1.33 1.42
CA VAL A 175 -18.49 -1.80 1.84
C VAL A 175 -18.51 -2.47 3.22
N ILE A 176 -19.38 -2.03 4.14
CA ILE A 176 -19.58 -2.70 5.44
C ILE A 176 -20.16 -4.10 5.25
N GLU A 177 -21.21 -4.23 4.44
CA GLU A 177 -21.86 -5.53 4.18
C GLU A 177 -20.90 -6.48 3.46
N LEU A 178 -20.15 -5.98 2.48
CA LEU A 178 -19.15 -6.75 1.77
C LEU A 178 -17.99 -7.18 2.67
N LEU A 179 -17.48 -6.28 3.53
CA LEU A 179 -16.41 -6.60 4.48
C LEU A 179 -16.85 -7.67 5.48
N LYS A 180 -18.08 -7.59 6.00
CA LYS A 180 -18.65 -8.62 6.89
C LYS A 180 -18.71 -9.97 6.18
N ALA A 181 -19.32 -10.03 5.00
CA ALA A 181 -19.44 -11.27 4.23
C ALA A 181 -18.07 -11.89 3.90
N PHE A 182 -17.10 -11.05 3.51
CA PHE A 182 -15.74 -11.51 3.23
C PHE A 182 -15.04 -12.04 4.49
N ASN A 183 -15.16 -11.32 5.61
CA ASN A 183 -14.52 -11.69 6.87
C ASN A 183 -15.13 -12.95 7.51
N GLU A 184 -16.44 -13.15 7.40
CA GLU A 184 -17.11 -14.38 7.82
C GLU A 184 -16.53 -15.62 7.12
N GLN A 185 -16.21 -15.49 5.83
CA GLN A 185 -15.70 -16.60 5.03
C GLN A 185 -14.19 -16.83 5.19
N TYR A 186 -13.40 -15.76 5.35
CA TYR A 186 -11.95 -15.83 5.21
C TYR A 186 -11.14 -15.40 6.44
N GLN A 187 -11.79 -14.83 7.46
CA GLN A 187 -11.18 -14.45 8.74
C GLN A 187 -9.92 -13.60 8.56
N LEU A 188 -10.11 -12.31 8.30
CA LEU A 188 -9.01 -11.36 8.18
C LEU A 188 -8.26 -11.21 9.52
N PRO A 189 -6.95 -10.91 9.50
CA PRO A 189 -6.22 -10.54 10.70
C PRO A 189 -6.92 -9.41 11.45
N ILE A 190 -7.02 -9.52 12.78
CA ILE A 190 -7.85 -8.62 13.59
C ILE A 190 -7.32 -7.18 13.56
N GLU A 191 -6.01 -7.02 13.53
CA GLU A 191 -5.32 -5.74 13.43
C GLU A 191 -5.64 -5.06 12.09
N TYR A 192 -5.57 -5.83 10.99
CA TYR A 192 -5.91 -5.32 9.66
C TYR A 192 -7.39 -4.95 9.54
N LEU A 193 -8.27 -5.78 10.08
CA LEU A 193 -9.70 -5.50 10.14
C LEU A 193 -10.00 -4.21 10.93
N GLY A 194 -9.26 -3.96 12.01
CA GLY A 194 -9.32 -2.72 12.78
C GLY A 194 -9.06 -1.48 11.92
N ILE A 195 -7.99 -1.49 11.12
CA ILE A 195 -7.68 -0.39 10.18
C ILE A 195 -8.80 -0.17 9.15
N LEU A 196 -9.40 -1.23 8.62
CA LEU A 196 -10.52 -1.10 7.68
C LEU A 196 -11.73 -0.43 8.34
N TYR A 197 -12.05 -0.78 9.59
CA TYR A 197 -13.14 -0.12 10.32
C TYR A 197 -12.83 1.34 10.63
N GLU A 198 -11.61 1.69 11.03
CA GLU A 198 -11.21 3.08 11.23
C GLU A 198 -11.40 3.93 9.96
N LEU A 199 -11.08 3.37 8.79
CA LEU A 199 -11.31 4.01 7.50
C LEU A 199 -12.80 4.17 7.19
N ILE A 200 -13.61 3.14 7.47
CA ILE A 200 -15.06 3.17 7.28
C ILE A 200 -15.73 4.23 8.15
N GLU A 201 -15.23 4.46 9.37
CA GLU A 201 -15.72 5.52 10.26
C GLU A 201 -15.47 6.93 9.72
N LYS A 202 -14.54 7.09 8.76
CA LYS A 202 -14.28 8.36 8.07
C LYS A 202 -15.20 8.59 6.87
N LEU A 203 -15.96 7.58 6.44
CA LEU A 203 -16.98 7.75 5.41
C LEU A 203 -18.19 8.46 6.03
N ASN A 204 -18.54 9.63 5.49
CA ASN A 204 -19.75 10.37 5.85
C ASN A 204 -21.01 9.61 5.40
#